data_AF-A0A350J837-F1
#
_entry.id   AF-A0A350J837-F1
#
_cell.length_a   1.000
_cell.length_b   1.000
_cell.length_c   1.000
_cell.angle_alpha   90.00
_cell.angle_beta   90.00
_cell.angle_gamma   90.00
#
_symmetry.space_group_name_H-M   'P 1'
#
loop_
_entity.id
_entity.type
_entity.pdbx_description
1 polymer ?
#
loop_
_entity_poly.entity_id
_entity_poly.type
_entity_poly.pdbx_seq_one_letter_code
_entity_poly.pdbx_strand_id
1 'polypeptide(L)'
;MLEGKLIRKTTLEALMLVALSVAVLIFGAFLSSDEESKRVQRNYAERFGDVLPADRYEELPSEAFSSYEEISHVYEAFDEEGNPYGFVIDLTVTTKDYTQLHLLTGITYDGAELTGIKHIADEEFPASITDEEIDLIAGQCLFSQVPVALNGNDMAIDPEQVTSTIYGLNDGVYYAQKLYADNSGYLDFVEMEVRDGLIVSVQWDAFNVDRTTKNKREASLTGAYSVSGELWATQAYNLCHKLLLVQDPAELAMKSDGTTDIVDGVTINIRPFTELVQECIGYSMQGYTKDMYLEDLSGVITYLFGGTPEELGLTTSDGYIVYSFDDYPNLFKELDEDGNVIGDLTLAQTAMSLTGQGGDDGEGYVEGIETPVSGNIVQRDDNEGYEDGIIPDNDIKISSESVDGIPFSEIRTSIDGIPGASQRSEYVISGINISYKFLKEYLNWMA
;
A
#
# COMPACT_ATOMS: atom_id res chain seq x y z
N MET A 1 -77.13 -49.91 -13.93
CA MET A 1 -77.06 -48.48 -13.51
C MET A 1 -76.42 -48.30 -12.11
N LEU A 2 -76.44 -49.32 -11.24
CA LEU A 2 -75.80 -49.27 -9.90
C LEU A 2 -74.26 -49.45 -9.92
N GLU A 3 -73.72 -50.33 -10.79
CA GLU A 3 -72.25 -50.57 -10.86
C GLU A 3 -71.45 -49.35 -11.33
N GLY A 4 -71.94 -48.59 -12.32
CA GLY A 4 -71.26 -47.39 -12.82
C GLY A 4 -71.21 -46.23 -11.81
N LYS A 5 -72.16 -46.17 -10.85
CA LYS A 5 -72.12 -45.22 -9.73
C LYS A 5 -71.14 -45.65 -8.65
N LEU A 6 -71.03 -46.95 -8.39
CA LEU A 6 -70.09 -47.48 -7.41
C LEU A 6 -68.64 -47.31 -7.89
N ILE A 7 -68.36 -47.63 -9.15
CA ILE A 7 -67.03 -47.48 -9.76
C ILE A 7 -66.60 -46.01 -9.79
N ARG A 8 -67.50 -45.07 -10.13
CA ARG A 8 -67.20 -43.61 -10.09
C ARG A 8 -66.91 -43.12 -8.68
N LYS A 9 -67.61 -43.64 -7.67
CA LYS A 9 -67.39 -43.24 -6.28
C LYS A 9 -66.05 -43.76 -5.75
N THR A 10 -65.72 -45.03 -6.01
CA THR A 10 -64.44 -45.62 -5.60
C THR A 10 -63.24 -45.03 -6.36
N THR A 11 -63.40 -44.69 -7.65
CA THR A 11 -62.33 -43.96 -8.37
C THR A 11 -62.14 -42.54 -7.85
N LEU A 12 -63.21 -41.83 -7.46
CA LEU A 12 -63.11 -40.50 -6.87
C LEU A 12 -62.42 -40.54 -5.49
N GLU A 13 -62.76 -41.51 -4.65
CA GLU A 13 -62.15 -41.72 -3.32
C GLU A 13 -60.66 -42.09 -3.45
N ALA A 14 -60.30 -42.94 -4.41
CA ALA A 14 -58.90 -43.26 -4.69
C ALA A 14 -58.11 -42.04 -5.19
N LEU A 15 -58.71 -41.20 -6.04
CA LEU A 15 -58.08 -39.97 -6.54
C LEU A 15 -57.86 -38.94 -5.41
N MET A 16 -58.80 -38.85 -4.48
CA MET A 16 -58.66 -37.98 -3.29
C MET A 16 -57.57 -38.48 -2.33
N LEU A 17 -57.44 -39.79 -2.12
CA LEU A 17 -56.37 -40.36 -1.30
C LEU A 17 -54.98 -40.13 -1.93
N VAL A 18 -54.86 -40.26 -3.26
CA VAL A 18 -53.62 -39.95 -3.97
C VAL A 18 -53.30 -38.45 -3.85
N ALA A 19 -54.28 -37.57 -4.08
CA ALA A 19 -54.09 -36.12 -3.94
C ALA A 19 -53.68 -35.71 -2.51
N LEU A 20 -54.28 -36.33 -1.48
CA LEU A 20 -53.93 -36.09 -0.08
C LEU A 20 -52.50 -36.57 0.24
N SER A 21 -52.11 -37.74 -0.27
CA SER A 21 -50.76 -38.27 -0.07
C SER A 21 -49.69 -37.41 -0.73
N VAL A 22 -49.95 -36.90 -1.94
CA VAL A 22 -49.08 -35.95 -2.63
C VAL A 22 -49.02 -34.61 -1.89
N ALA A 23 -50.14 -34.11 -1.38
CA ALA A 23 -50.18 -32.88 -0.59
C ALA A 23 -49.38 -33.02 0.72
N VAL A 24 -49.46 -34.16 1.41
CA VAL A 24 -48.67 -34.44 2.62
C VAL A 24 -47.18 -34.54 2.31
N LEU A 25 -46.79 -35.13 1.18
CA LEU A 25 -45.39 -35.20 0.75
C LEU A 25 -44.84 -33.83 0.37
N ILE A 26 -45.60 -33.02 -0.37
CA ILE A 26 -45.21 -31.64 -0.73
C ILE A 26 -45.13 -30.77 0.54
N PHE A 27 -46.11 -30.87 1.43
CA PHE A 27 -46.12 -30.10 2.68
C PHE A 27 -45.02 -30.56 3.66
N GLY A 28 -44.74 -31.86 3.72
CA GLY A 28 -43.63 -32.41 4.50
C GLY A 28 -42.26 -32.01 3.93
N ALA A 29 -42.11 -31.99 2.61
CA ALA A 29 -40.91 -31.47 1.95
C ALA A 29 -40.71 -29.97 2.22
N PHE A 30 -41.80 -29.19 2.19
CA PHE A 30 -41.79 -27.75 2.47
C PHE A 30 -41.45 -27.42 3.93
N LEU A 31 -41.96 -28.19 4.89
CA LEU A 31 -41.61 -28.06 6.31
C LEU A 31 -40.16 -28.47 6.60
N SER A 32 -39.70 -29.55 5.97
CA SER A 32 -38.32 -30.04 6.10
C SER A 32 -37.31 -29.05 5.51
N SER A 33 -37.62 -28.43 4.37
CA SER A 33 -36.75 -27.42 3.76
C SER A 33 -36.65 -26.15 4.61
N ASP A 34 -37.72 -25.73 5.30
CA ASP A 34 -37.71 -24.53 6.15
C ASP A 34 -36.86 -24.71 7.42
N GLU A 35 -36.90 -25.89 8.05
CA GLU A 35 -36.02 -26.21 9.20
C GLU A 35 -34.55 -26.36 8.77
N GLU A 36 -34.30 -26.96 7.60
CA GLU A 36 -32.97 -27.12 7.05
C GLU A 36 -32.34 -25.76 6.71
N SER A 37 -33.08 -24.87 6.04
CA SER A 37 -32.64 -23.50 5.75
C SER A 37 -32.32 -22.73 7.05
N LYS A 38 -33.17 -22.80 8.08
CA LYS A 38 -32.90 -22.14 9.38
C LYS A 38 -31.67 -22.69 10.10
N ARG A 39 -31.35 -23.97 9.91
CA ARG A 39 -30.13 -24.57 10.46
C ARG A 39 -28.90 -24.07 9.72
N VAL A 40 -28.95 -24.02 8.39
CA VAL A 40 -27.87 -23.50 7.54
C VAL A 40 -27.59 -22.03 7.87
N GLN A 41 -28.63 -21.19 7.93
CA GLN A 41 -28.47 -19.77 8.28
C GLN A 41 -27.85 -19.55 9.67
N ARG A 42 -28.20 -20.38 10.66
CA ARG A 42 -27.56 -20.31 12.00
C ARG A 42 -26.08 -20.66 11.95
N ASN A 43 -25.70 -21.65 11.15
CA ASN A 43 -24.30 -22.00 10.97
C ASN A 43 -23.52 -20.88 10.27
N TYR A 44 -24.12 -20.24 9.26
CA TYR A 44 -23.56 -19.07 8.60
C TYR A 44 -23.39 -17.89 9.57
N ALA A 45 -24.40 -17.56 10.37
CA ALA A 45 -24.29 -16.50 11.36
C ALA A 45 -23.17 -16.75 12.40
N GLU A 46 -22.98 -18.01 12.83
CA GLU A 46 -21.88 -18.39 13.73
C GLU A 46 -20.51 -18.31 13.06
N ARG A 47 -20.42 -18.73 11.79
CA ARG A 47 -19.17 -18.74 11.02
C ARG A 47 -18.73 -17.32 10.64
N PHE A 48 -19.67 -16.49 10.18
CA PHE A 48 -19.41 -15.21 9.52
C PHE A 48 -19.61 -13.99 10.43
N GLY A 49 -20.18 -14.14 11.62
CA GLY A 49 -20.54 -13.03 12.50
C GLY A 49 -19.37 -12.10 12.87
N ASP A 50 -18.14 -12.62 12.90
CA ASP A 50 -16.93 -11.85 13.20
C ASP A 50 -16.40 -11.06 11.99
N VAL A 51 -16.76 -11.45 10.75
CA VAL A 51 -16.28 -10.81 9.53
C VAL A 51 -17.33 -9.91 8.88
N LEU A 52 -18.57 -10.36 8.79
CA LEU A 52 -19.69 -9.59 8.23
C LEU A 52 -21.01 -10.11 8.83
N PRO A 53 -21.49 -9.54 9.94
CA PRO A 53 -22.71 -10.01 10.61
C PRO A 53 -23.96 -9.63 9.81
N ALA A 54 -24.81 -10.61 9.47
CA ALA A 54 -26.02 -10.47 8.65
C ALA A 54 -27.21 -11.27 9.17
N ASP A 55 -28.42 -10.90 8.74
CA ASP A 55 -29.65 -11.64 9.04
C ASP A 55 -29.80 -12.89 8.17
N ARG A 56 -29.25 -12.87 6.97
CA ARG A 56 -29.32 -13.97 6.00
C ARG A 56 -28.13 -13.96 5.06
N TYR A 57 -27.65 -15.15 4.69
CA TYR A 57 -26.61 -15.34 3.70
C TYR A 57 -27.07 -16.29 2.58
N GLU A 58 -26.69 -16.01 1.34
CA GLU A 58 -26.91 -16.93 0.22
C GLU A 58 -25.58 -17.27 -0.44
N GLU A 59 -25.29 -18.57 -0.57
CA GLU A 59 -24.08 -19.03 -1.25
C GLU A 59 -24.23 -18.85 -2.76
N LEU A 60 -23.21 -18.26 -3.39
CA LEU A 60 -23.15 -18.14 -4.84
C LEU A 60 -22.84 -19.50 -5.48
N PRO A 61 -23.35 -19.75 -6.70
CA PRO A 61 -23.01 -20.96 -7.44
C PRO A 61 -21.51 -20.97 -7.77
N SER A 62 -20.87 -22.14 -7.63
CA SER A 62 -19.42 -22.32 -7.84
C SER A 62 -18.90 -21.83 -9.19
N GLU A 63 -19.76 -21.84 -10.21
CA GLU A 63 -19.44 -21.33 -11.54
C GLU A 63 -19.06 -19.84 -11.52
N ALA A 64 -19.61 -19.05 -10.58
CA ALA A 64 -19.37 -17.62 -10.47
C ALA A 64 -17.92 -17.26 -10.10
N PHE A 65 -17.23 -18.13 -9.36
CA PHE A 65 -15.85 -17.92 -8.91
C PHE A 65 -14.89 -19.00 -9.42
N SER A 66 -15.30 -19.78 -10.42
CA SER A 66 -14.51 -20.89 -10.97
C SER A 66 -13.19 -20.48 -11.64
N SER A 67 -12.99 -19.19 -11.92
CA SER A 67 -11.73 -18.60 -12.40
C SER A 67 -10.72 -18.29 -11.30
N TYR A 68 -11.12 -18.38 -10.03
CA TYR A 68 -10.29 -18.11 -8.85
C TYR A 68 -10.05 -19.42 -8.10
N GLU A 69 -8.87 -20.02 -8.27
CA GLU A 69 -8.53 -21.30 -7.64
C GLU A 69 -8.42 -21.20 -6.12
N GLU A 70 -8.15 -19.99 -5.62
CA GLU A 70 -8.02 -19.68 -4.21
C GLU A 70 -9.37 -19.62 -3.49
N ILE A 71 -10.47 -19.32 -4.20
CA ILE A 71 -11.80 -19.13 -3.61
C ILE A 71 -12.54 -20.46 -3.55
N SER A 72 -12.89 -20.88 -2.34
CA SER A 72 -13.66 -22.10 -2.09
C SER A 72 -15.16 -21.84 -2.07
N HIS A 73 -15.59 -20.76 -1.43
CA HIS A 73 -16.99 -20.38 -1.32
C HIS A 73 -17.17 -18.85 -1.29
N VAL A 74 -18.33 -18.38 -1.76
CA VAL A 74 -18.72 -16.97 -1.65
C VAL A 74 -20.16 -16.89 -1.19
N TYR A 75 -20.43 -16.00 -0.24
CA TYR A 75 -21.76 -15.79 0.33
C TYR A 75 -22.17 -14.33 0.23
N GLU A 76 -23.34 -14.05 -0.34
CA GLU A 76 -23.97 -12.73 -0.33
C GLU A 76 -24.73 -12.53 0.99
N ALA A 77 -24.51 -11.40 1.65
CA ALA A 77 -25.11 -11.05 2.94
C ALA A 77 -26.29 -10.08 2.76
N PHE A 78 -27.40 -10.35 3.46
CA PHE A 78 -28.64 -9.59 3.41
C PHE A 78 -29.06 -9.11 4.80
N ASP A 79 -29.60 -7.89 4.84
CA ASP A 79 -30.19 -7.29 6.04
C ASP A 79 -31.60 -7.87 6.36
N GLU A 80 -32.20 -7.44 7.46
CA GLU A 80 -33.56 -7.81 7.88
C GLU A 80 -34.63 -7.49 6.81
N GLU A 81 -34.41 -6.47 5.99
CA GLU A 81 -35.31 -6.04 4.91
C GLU A 81 -35.12 -6.86 3.61
N GLY A 82 -34.06 -7.67 3.54
CA GLY A 82 -33.70 -8.48 2.39
C GLY A 82 -32.86 -7.74 1.34
N ASN A 83 -32.25 -6.61 1.68
CA ASN A 83 -31.33 -5.90 0.79
C ASN A 83 -29.92 -6.50 0.92
N PRO A 84 -29.23 -6.76 -0.20
CA PRO A 84 -27.84 -7.17 -0.15
C PRO A 84 -26.96 -5.98 0.27
N TYR A 85 -26.00 -6.22 1.15
CA TYR A 85 -25.09 -5.15 1.61
C TYR A 85 -23.64 -5.61 1.75
N GLY A 86 -23.31 -6.85 1.42
CA GLY A 86 -21.92 -7.29 1.33
C GLY A 86 -21.75 -8.75 0.96
N PHE A 87 -20.49 -9.17 0.95
CA PHE A 87 -20.08 -10.53 0.64
C PHE A 87 -19.12 -11.06 1.71
N VAL A 88 -19.22 -12.35 1.97
CA VAL A 88 -18.20 -13.12 2.67
C VAL A 88 -17.50 -14.02 1.67
N ILE A 89 -16.18 -13.89 1.56
CA ILE A 89 -15.35 -14.71 0.66
C ILE A 89 -14.53 -15.67 1.52
N ASP A 90 -14.57 -16.95 1.15
CA ASP A 90 -13.89 -18.07 1.79
C ASP A 90 -12.77 -18.55 0.88
N LEU A 91 -11.51 -18.29 1.25
CA LEU A 91 -10.38 -18.44 0.34
C LEU A 91 -9.11 -18.94 1.03
N THR A 92 -8.27 -19.66 0.28
CA THR A 92 -6.97 -20.14 0.75
C THR A 92 -5.84 -19.52 -0.07
N VAL A 93 -4.97 -18.77 0.60
CA VAL A 93 -3.74 -18.23 0.00
C VAL A 93 -2.64 -19.28 0.11
N THR A 94 -1.99 -19.61 -1.01
CA THR A 94 -0.80 -20.46 -1.02
C THR A 94 0.45 -19.59 -1.04
N THR A 95 1.27 -19.72 -0.01
CA THR A 95 2.56 -19.02 0.12
C THR A 95 3.62 -19.56 -0.85
N LYS A 96 4.72 -18.81 -1.01
CA LYS A 96 5.88 -19.22 -1.83
C LYS A 96 6.49 -20.56 -1.39
N ASP A 97 6.41 -20.87 -0.10
CA ASP A 97 6.95 -22.11 0.48
C ASP A 97 5.93 -23.27 0.45
N TYR A 98 4.84 -23.13 -0.32
CA TYR A 98 3.75 -24.10 -0.45
C TYR A 98 2.99 -24.38 0.86
N THR A 99 3.06 -23.46 1.82
CA THR A 99 2.18 -23.42 3.00
C THR A 99 0.90 -22.64 2.69
N GLN A 100 -0.15 -22.84 3.49
CA GLN A 100 -1.51 -22.39 3.25
C GLN A 100 -1.97 -21.46 4.36
N LEU A 101 -2.74 -20.44 3.99
CA LEU A 101 -3.43 -19.54 4.89
C LEU A 101 -4.89 -19.41 4.46
N HIS A 102 -5.81 -19.96 5.24
CA HIS A 102 -7.23 -19.99 4.95
C HIS A 102 -7.94 -18.85 5.69
N LEU A 103 -8.56 -17.96 4.92
CA LEU A 103 -9.17 -16.74 5.41
C LEU A 103 -10.64 -16.65 5.00
N LEU A 104 -11.45 -16.12 5.90
CA LEU A 104 -12.72 -15.48 5.59
C LEU A 104 -12.52 -13.97 5.54
N THR A 105 -13.02 -13.32 4.50
CA THR A 105 -13.04 -11.86 4.37
C THR A 105 -14.48 -11.37 4.25
N GLY A 106 -14.81 -10.28 4.94
CA GLY A 106 -16.10 -9.60 4.80
C GLY A 106 -15.91 -8.28 4.05
N ILE A 107 -16.65 -8.05 2.96
CA ILE A 107 -16.56 -6.83 2.16
C ILE A 107 -17.95 -6.25 1.93
N THR A 108 -18.13 -4.94 2.12
CA THR A 108 -19.41 -4.28 1.86
C THR A 108 -19.72 -4.19 0.35
N TYR A 109 -21.01 -4.18 0.04
CA TYR A 109 -21.51 -3.93 -1.30
C TYR A 109 -21.31 -2.47 -1.69
N ASP A 110 -21.59 -1.52 -0.81
CA ASP A 110 -21.33 -0.11 -1.10
C ASP A 110 -19.91 0.27 -0.65
N GLY A 111 -19.12 0.85 -1.55
CA GLY A 111 -17.78 1.36 -1.24
C GLY A 111 -16.64 0.33 -1.16
N ALA A 112 -16.92 -0.98 -1.29
CA ALA A 112 -15.92 -2.05 -1.20
C ALA A 112 -15.04 -1.92 0.06
N GLU A 113 -15.65 -1.76 1.23
CA GLU A 113 -14.96 -1.62 2.50
C GLU A 113 -14.75 -2.99 3.15
N LEU A 114 -13.55 -3.24 3.67
CA LEU A 114 -13.27 -4.46 4.42
C LEU A 114 -13.87 -4.36 5.83
N THR A 115 -14.75 -5.29 6.16
CA THR A 115 -15.48 -5.31 7.45
C THR A 115 -14.88 -6.28 8.46
N GLY A 116 -14.06 -7.23 7.99
CA GLY A 116 -13.32 -8.13 8.87
C GLY A 116 -12.54 -9.19 8.10
N ILE A 117 -11.60 -9.80 8.81
CA ILE A 117 -10.79 -10.93 8.36
C ILE A 117 -10.78 -11.95 9.48
N LYS A 118 -10.90 -13.22 9.15
CA LYS A 118 -10.82 -14.31 10.14
C LYS A 118 -10.03 -15.48 9.58
N HIS A 119 -9.03 -15.92 10.33
CA HIS A 119 -8.28 -17.14 10.02
C HIS A 119 -9.08 -18.38 10.39
N ILE A 120 -9.05 -19.38 9.51
CA ILE A 120 -9.70 -20.69 9.70
C ILE A 120 -8.61 -21.76 9.74
N ALA A 121 -8.19 -22.11 10.95
CA ALA A 121 -7.07 -23.04 11.18
C ALA A 121 -7.43 -24.52 10.89
N ASP A 122 -7.76 -24.85 9.64
CA ASP A 122 -8.07 -26.20 9.15
C ASP A 122 -7.12 -26.68 8.03
N GLU A 123 -6.02 -25.97 7.80
CA GLU A 123 -5.05 -26.25 6.74
C GLU A 123 -4.19 -27.49 7.04
N GLU A 124 -3.79 -28.20 5.97
CA GLU A 124 -2.88 -29.36 6.09
C GLU A 124 -1.43 -28.90 6.34
N PHE A 125 -1.04 -27.78 5.72
CA PHE A 125 0.30 -27.19 5.83
C PHE A 125 0.18 -25.70 6.14
N PRO A 126 -0.09 -25.30 7.40
CA PRO A 126 -0.37 -23.90 7.74
C PRO A 126 0.86 -23.00 7.56
N ALA A 127 0.61 -21.77 7.12
CA ALA A 127 1.62 -20.72 7.01
C ALA A 127 2.16 -20.32 8.38
N SER A 128 3.42 -19.91 8.42
CA SER A 128 4.09 -19.47 9.67
C SER A 128 3.66 -18.05 10.06
N ILE A 129 2.38 -17.83 10.31
CA ILE A 129 1.77 -16.57 10.76
C ILE A 129 0.81 -16.86 11.94
N THR A 130 0.76 -15.96 12.90
CA THR A 130 -0.07 -16.09 14.10
C THR A 130 -1.39 -15.33 13.98
N ASP A 131 -2.42 -15.74 14.72
CA ASP A 131 -3.70 -15.02 14.77
C ASP A 131 -3.51 -13.56 15.24
N GLU A 132 -2.59 -13.29 16.17
CA GLU A 132 -2.28 -11.93 16.63
C GLU A 132 -1.71 -11.04 15.51
N GLU A 133 -0.90 -11.62 14.61
CA GLU A 133 -0.37 -10.93 13.43
C GLU A 133 -1.46 -10.69 12.37
N ILE A 134 -2.39 -11.63 12.21
CA ILE A 134 -3.54 -11.47 11.31
C ILE A 134 -4.47 -10.38 11.85
N ASP A 135 -4.75 -10.39 13.16
CA ASP A 135 -5.55 -9.38 13.85
C ASP A 135 -4.91 -7.98 13.74
N LEU A 136 -3.57 -7.91 13.77
CA LEU A 136 -2.84 -6.66 13.53
C LEU A 136 -3.10 -6.10 12.13
N ILE A 137 -3.10 -6.95 11.10
CA ILE A 137 -3.45 -6.53 9.74
C ILE A 137 -4.93 -6.17 9.65
N ALA A 138 -5.82 -6.99 10.21
CA ALA A 138 -7.26 -6.76 10.21
C ALA A 138 -7.60 -5.41 10.87
N GLY A 139 -6.95 -5.07 11.98
CA GLY A 139 -7.12 -3.80 12.67
C GLY A 139 -6.70 -2.58 11.84
N GLN A 140 -5.70 -2.72 10.97
CA GLN A 140 -5.26 -1.66 10.06
C GLN A 140 -6.19 -1.48 8.85
N CYS A 141 -6.92 -2.53 8.47
CA CYS A 141 -7.81 -2.54 7.32
C CYS A 141 -9.29 -2.33 7.65
N LEU A 142 -9.68 -2.32 8.94
CA LEU A 142 -11.08 -2.33 9.34
C LEU A 142 -11.80 -1.06 8.88
N PHE A 143 -12.86 -1.25 8.09
CA PHE A 143 -13.64 -0.22 7.39
C PHE A 143 -12.86 0.59 6.35
N SER A 144 -11.69 0.11 5.95
CA SER A 144 -10.90 0.70 4.89
C SER A 144 -11.33 0.14 3.53
N GLN A 145 -11.22 0.96 2.48
CA GLN A 145 -11.56 0.53 1.12
C GLN A 145 -10.50 -0.45 0.59
N VAL A 146 -10.95 -1.54 -0.03
CA VAL A 146 -10.09 -2.47 -0.77
C VAL A 146 -9.93 -2.01 -2.22
N PRO A 147 -8.83 -2.35 -2.90
CA PRO A 147 -7.70 -3.18 -2.50
C PRO A 147 -6.66 -2.46 -1.64
N VAL A 148 -5.85 -3.27 -0.95
CA VAL A 148 -4.89 -2.84 0.08
C VAL A 148 -3.46 -3.13 -0.38
N ALA A 149 -2.52 -2.26 -0.01
CA ALA A 149 -1.09 -2.50 -0.15
C ALA A 149 -0.35 -2.22 1.16
N LEU A 150 0.89 -2.70 1.27
CA LEU A 150 1.78 -2.24 2.33
C LEU A 150 2.17 -0.78 2.08
N ASN A 151 2.21 0.02 3.15
CA ASN A 151 3.02 1.22 3.22
C ASN A 151 4.46 0.81 2.92
N GLY A 152 5.17 1.62 2.13
CA GLY A 152 6.54 1.32 1.68
C GLY A 152 7.62 1.27 2.76
N ASN A 153 7.29 0.87 3.99
CA ASN A 153 8.16 0.87 5.17
C ASN A 153 8.64 -0.51 5.62
N ASP A 154 8.27 -1.60 4.95
CA ASP A 154 9.01 -2.85 5.07
C ASP A 154 8.91 -3.60 3.74
N MET A 155 9.84 -3.34 2.83
CA MET A 155 10.16 -4.32 1.80
C MET A 155 11.41 -5.06 2.28
N ALA A 156 11.28 -6.35 2.57
CA ALA A 156 12.43 -7.22 2.73
C ALA A 156 13.19 -7.25 1.40
N ILE A 157 14.26 -6.45 1.30
CA ILE A 157 15.16 -6.48 0.15
C ILE A 157 15.93 -7.79 0.23
N ASP A 158 15.73 -8.65 -0.76
CA ASP A 158 16.64 -9.76 -1.01
C ASP A 158 18.00 -9.17 -1.44
N PRO A 159 19.07 -9.33 -0.65
CA PRO A 159 20.38 -8.76 -0.97
C PRO A 159 20.92 -9.20 -2.35
N GLU A 160 20.40 -10.29 -2.93
CA GLU A 160 20.78 -10.79 -4.25
C GLU A 160 20.22 -9.95 -5.42
N GLN A 161 19.21 -9.09 -5.20
CA GLN A 161 18.61 -8.23 -6.25
C GLN A 161 19.19 -6.81 -6.31
N VAL A 162 20.12 -6.49 -5.41
CA VAL A 162 20.78 -5.18 -5.36
C VAL A 162 21.74 -5.06 -6.54
N THR A 163 21.44 -4.16 -7.49
CA THR A 163 22.24 -4.03 -8.73
C THR A 163 23.43 -3.07 -8.59
N SER A 164 23.40 -2.20 -7.58
CA SER A 164 24.45 -1.26 -7.21
C SER A 164 24.36 -1.00 -5.71
N THR A 165 25.39 -0.49 -5.06
CA THR A 165 25.32 -0.10 -3.64
C THR A 165 26.20 1.10 -3.39
N ILE A 166 25.64 2.10 -2.70
CA ILE A 166 26.39 3.23 -2.18
C ILE A 166 27.00 2.79 -0.84
N TYR A 167 28.34 2.77 -0.77
CA TYR A 167 29.04 2.38 0.45
C TYR A 167 29.14 3.54 1.45
N GLY A 168 29.15 3.23 2.74
CA GLY A 168 29.37 4.20 3.81
C GLY A 168 28.11 4.90 4.31
N LEU A 169 26.93 4.35 4.03
CA LEU A 169 25.69 4.80 4.65
C LEU A 169 25.64 4.38 6.12
N ASN A 170 25.31 5.32 7.01
CA ASN A 170 25.03 4.99 8.40
C ASN A 170 23.55 4.61 8.54
N ASP A 171 23.27 3.63 9.39
CA ASP A 171 21.90 3.21 9.69
C ASP A 171 21.10 4.32 10.39
N GLY A 172 19.82 4.43 10.06
CA GLY A 172 18.92 5.44 10.62
C GLY A 172 17.84 5.89 9.65
N VAL A 173 17.00 6.83 10.11
CA VAL A 173 15.98 7.49 9.30
C VAL A 173 16.46 8.89 8.93
N TYR A 174 16.41 9.19 7.65
CA TYR A 174 16.89 10.43 7.03
C TYR A 174 15.75 11.11 6.31
N TYR A 175 15.74 12.44 6.38
CA TYR A 175 14.65 13.24 5.85
C TYR A 175 15.19 14.47 5.13
N ALA A 176 14.58 14.79 3.99
CA ALA A 176 14.83 16.01 3.25
C ALA A 176 13.51 16.55 2.70
N GLN A 177 13.32 17.86 2.72
CA GLN A 177 12.21 18.53 2.05
C GLN A 177 12.69 19.71 1.23
N LYS A 178 11.95 20.04 0.17
CA LYS A 178 12.09 21.33 -0.49
C LYS A 178 11.74 22.44 0.50
N LEU A 179 12.53 23.50 0.46
CA LEU A 179 12.37 24.68 1.31
C LEU A 179 11.50 25.77 0.64
N TYR A 180 11.18 25.58 -0.64
CA TYR A 180 10.37 26.49 -1.43
C TYR A 180 9.27 25.69 -2.13
N ALA A 181 8.04 26.20 -2.08
CA ALA A 181 6.90 25.51 -2.67
C ALA A 181 6.95 25.58 -4.20
N ASP A 182 6.43 24.54 -4.85
CA ASP A 182 6.19 24.58 -6.29
C ASP A 182 5.07 25.57 -6.64
N ASN A 183 4.85 25.81 -7.94
CA ASN A 183 3.80 26.72 -8.41
C ASN A 183 2.36 26.29 -8.00
N SER A 184 2.19 25.06 -7.51
CA SER A 184 0.92 24.52 -7.00
C SER A 184 0.84 24.51 -5.47
N GLY A 185 1.82 25.11 -4.79
CA GLY A 185 1.87 25.21 -3.33
C GLY A 185 2.35 23.94 -2.63
N TYR A 186 2.96 23.00 -3.34
CA TYR A 186 3.47 21.76 -2.72
C TYR A 186 4.97 21.84 -2.40
N LEU A 187 5.34 21.27 -1.25
CA LEU A 187 6.72 21.08 -0.78
C LEU A 187 7.03 19.58 -0.82
N ASP A 188 7.75 19.14 -1.85
CA ASP A 188 8.20 17.75 -1.97
C ASP A 188 9.12 17.36 -0.81
N PHE A 189 8.95 16.15 -0.27
CA PHE A 189 9.82 15.59 0.76
C PHE A 189 10.11 14.12 0.49
N VAL A 190 11.29 13.68 0.94
CA VAL A 190 11.68 12.27 0.97
C VAL A 190 12.03 11.89 2.40
N GLU A 191 11.49 10.76 2.83
CA GLU A 191 11.94 10.03 4.01
C GLU A 191 12.59 8.73 3.57
N MET A 192 13.76 8.42 4.11
CA MET A 192 14.59 7.30 3.71
C MET A 192 15.13 6.58 4.95
N GLU A 193 14.95 5.26 5.02
CA GLU A 193 15.54 4.44 6.07
C GLU A 193 16.72 3.64 5.53
N VAL A 194 17.83 3.67 6.28
CA VAL A 194 19.02 2.84 6.03
C VAL A 194 19.16 1.81 7.15
N ARG A 195 19.38 0.55 6.77
CA ARG A 195 19.67 -0.55 7.69
C ARG A 195 20.73 -1.46 7.08
N ASP A 196 21.71 -1.85 7.89
CA ASP A 196 22.88 -2.61 7.43
C ASP A 196 23.60 -1.96 6.22
N GLY A 197 23.60 -0.63 6.17
CA GLY A 197 24.19 0.15 5.07
C GLY A 197 23.41 0.10 3.75
N LEU A 198 22.19 -0.42 3.72
CA LEU A 198 21.30 -0.46 2.55
C LEU A 198 20.09 0.44 2.77
N ILE A 199 19.60 1.08 1.70
CA ILE A 199 18.32 1.78 1.71
C ILE A 199 17.21 0.74 1.74
N VAL A 200 16.51 0.61 2.86
CA VAL A 200 15.46 -0.42 3.06
C VAL A 200 14.04 0.13 2.95
N SER A 201 13.88 1.44 3.08
CA SER A 201 12.62 2.13 2.84
C SER A 201 12.87 3.52 2.23
N VAL A 202 11.98 3.93 1.34
CA VAL A 202 11.95 5.29 0.82
C VAL A 202 10.52 5.70 0.51
N GLN A 203 10.14 6.87 1.00
CA GLN A 203 8.85 7.50 0.76
C GLN A 203 9.06 8.83 0.06
N TRP A 204 8.31 9.08 -1.02
CA TRP A 204 8.17 10.39 -1.65
C TRP A 204 6.71 10.86 -1.58
N ASP A 205 6.49 12.05 -1.05
CA ASP A 205 5.22 12.78 -1.06
C ASP A 205 5.50 14.30 -1.04
N ALA A 206 4.46 15.13 -1.03
CA ALA A 206 4.60 16.57 -0.90
C ALA A 206 3.47 17.18 -0.05
N PHE A 207 3.85 18.02 0.91
CA PHE A 207 2.90 18.77 1.74
C PHE A 207 2.36 19.98 0.98
N ASN A 208 1.07 20.28 1.11
CA ASN A 208 0.57 21.56 0.62
C ASN A 208 0.73 22.64 1.71
N VAL A 209 1.24 23.82 1.32
CA VAL A 209 1.35 24.97 2.24
C VAL A 209 -0.01 25.50 2.69
N ASP A 210 -1.06 25.30 1.87
CA ASP A 210 -2.45 25.48 2.28
C ASP A 210 -2.92 24.22 3.05
N ARG A 211 -3.07 24.39 4.36
CA ARG A 211 -3.50 23.34 5.29
C ARG A 211 -4.90 22.79 5.05
N THR A 212 -5.71 23.43 4.21
CA THR A 212 -7.02 22.90 3.81
C THR A 212 -6.92 21.91 2.65
N THR A 213 -5.77 21.87 1.97
CA THR A 213 -5.49 20.96 0.87
C THR A 213 -4.75 19.73 1.38
N LYS A 214 -5.08 18.57 0.81
CA LYS A 214 -4.43 17.29 1.14
C LYS A 214 -3.01 17.23 0.57
N ASN A 215 -2.18 16.34 1.10
CA ASN A 215 -0.85 16.06 0.54
C ASN A 215 -0.96 15.53 -0.89
N LYS A 216 0.09 15.70 -1.69
CA LYS A 216 0.07 15.44 -3.14
C LYS A 216 -0.34 13.99 -3.47
N ARG A 217 0.08 13.00 -2.67
CA ARG A 217 -0.38 11.61 -2.77
C ARG A 217 -1.89 11.48 -2.59
N GLU A 218 -2.42 11.92 -1.45
CA GLU A 218 -3.86 11.82 -1.14
C GLU A 218 -4.68 12.62 -2.16
N ALA A 219 -4.27 13.85 -2.47
CA ALA A 219 -4.89 14.67 -3.49
C ALA A 219 -4.89 13.99 -4.88
N SER A 220 -3.84 13.25 -5.21
CA SER A 220 -3.79 12.47 -6.45
C SER A 220 -4.77 11.29 -6.43
N LEU A 221 -4.89 10.58 -5.31
CA LEU A 221 -5.81 9.44 -5.17
C LEU A 221 -7.28 9.89 -5.20
N THR A 222 -7.60 11.04 -4.60
CA THR A 222 -8.95 11.61 -4.61
C THR A 222 -9.28 12.39 -5.90
N GLY A 223 -8.34 12.49 -6.85
CA GLY A 223 -8.49 13.24 -8.09
C GLY A 223 -8.44 14.77 -7.95
N ALA A 224 -8.07 15.29 -6.78
CA ALA A 224 -7.87 16.72 -6.54
C ALA A 224 -6.54 17.25 -7.13
N TYR A 225 -5.60 16.33 -7.42
CA TYR A 225 -4.36 16.60 -8.15
C TYR A 225 -4.23 15.61 -9.31
N SER A 226 -3.84 16.10 -10.49
CA SER A 226 -3.75 15.26 -11.69
C SER A 226 -2.50 15.59 -12.49
N VAL A 227 -1.86 14.55 -13.01
CA VAL A 227 -0.73 14.62 -13.94
C VAL A 227 -1.07 13.87 -15.22
N SER A 228 -0.24 13.98 -16.26
CA SER A 228 -0.38 13.12 -17.44
C SER A 228 -0.06 11.67 -17.09
N GLY A 229 -0.74 10.73 -17.76
CA GLY A 229 -0.51 9.29 -17.56
C GLY A 229 -1.21 8.79 -16.30
N GLU A 230 -0.51 7.94 -15.54
CA GLU A 230 -0.98 7.38 -14.27
C GLU A 230 -1.13 8.45 -13.18
N LEU A 231 -1.78 8.10 -12.07
CA LEU A 231 -1.83 8.96 -10.88
C LEU A 231 -0.43 9.30 -10.39
N TRP A 232 -0.23 10.51 -9.87
CA TRP A 232 1.07 10.92 -9.32
C TRP A 232 1.51 9.97 -8.20
N ALA A 233 0.56 9.53 -7.35
CA ALA A 233 0.82 8.55 -6.29
C ALA A 233 1.42 7.24 -6.82
N THR A 234 0.88 6.70 -7.92
CA THR A 234 1.37 5.49 -8.58
C THR A 234 2.79 5.71 -9.14
N GLN A 235 3.00 6.82 -9.84
CA GLN A 235 4.29 7.12 -10.45
C GLN A 235 5.39 7.34 -9.39
N ALA A 236 5.07 8.01 -8.27
CA ALA A 236 5.97 8.20 -7.15
C ALA A 236 6.33 6.88 -6.47
N TYR A 237 5.35 5.99 -6.25
CA TYR A 237 5.61 4.65 -5.70
C TYR A 237 6.55 3.84 -6.59
N ASN A 238 6.33 3.82 -7.91
CA ASN A 238 7.18 3.07 -8.85
C ASN A 238 8.63 3.54 -8.79
N LEU A 239 8.87 4.84 -8.62
CA LEU A 239 10.21 5.40 -8.44
C LEU A 239 10.87 4.97 -7.13
N CYS A 240 10.12 5.07 -6.02
CA CYS A 240 10.58 4.60 -4.71
C CYS A 240 10.96 3.11 -4.75
N HIS A 241 10.10 2.28 -5.34
CA HIS A 241 10.36 0.84 -5.49
C HIS A 241 11.58 0.58 -6.37
N LYS A 242 11.72 1.27 -7.50
CA LYS A 242 12.91 1.11 -8.36
C LYS A 242 14.17 1.49 -7.61
N LEU A 243 14.16 2.58 -6.85
CA LEU A 243 15.30 3.02 -6.04
C LEU A 243 15.73 1.95 -5.04
N LEU A 244 14.80 1.24 -4.42
CA LEU A 244 15.13 0.16 -3.47
C LEU A 244 15.82 -1.03 -4.14
N LEU A 245 15.60 -1.26 -5.44
CA LEU A 245 16.31 -2.29 -6.20
C LEU A 245 17.71 -1.82 -6.65
N VAL A 246 17.81 -0.57 -7.10
CA VAL A 246 19.06 -0.05 -7.69
C VAL A 246 20.00 0.59 -6.66
N GLN A 247 19.49 0.98 -5.49
CA GLN A 247 20.19 1.61 -4.35
C GLN A 247 20.97 2.91 -4.65
N ASP A 248 20.94 3.39 -5.90
CA ASP A 248 21.57 4.62 -6.33
C ASP A 248 20.59 5.43 -7.21
N PRO A 249 20.22 6.67 -6.83
CA PRO A 249 19.31 7.49 -7.64
C PRO A 249 19.85 7.81 -9.04
N ALA A 250 21.17 7.72 -9.29
CA ALA A 250 21.74 7.89 -10.62
C ALA A 250 21.29 6.78 -11.59
N GLU A 251 21.01 5.58 -11.08
CA GLU A 251 20.53 4.42 -11.86
C GLU A 251 19.07 4.55 -12.29
N LEU A 252 18.34 5.56 -11.78
CA LEU A 252 17.05 5.98 -12.34
C LEU A 252 17.21 6.69 -13.69
N ALA A 253 18.45 6.99 -14.10
CA ALA A 253 18.84 7.59 -15.37
C ALA A 253 17.95 8.77 -15.80
N MET A 254 17.78 9.74 -14.88
CA MET A 254 17.00 10.94 -15.16
C MET A 254 17.53 11.68 -16.39
N LYS A 255 16.64 11.95 -17.34
CA LYS A 255 16.92 12.72 -18.55
C LYS A 255 17.03 14.22 -18.23
N SER A 256 17.58 14.99 -19.17
CA SER A 256 17.71 16.44 -19.02
C SER A 256 16.37 17.16 -18.88
N ASP A 257 15.28 16.60 -19.43
CA ASP A 257 13.92 17.11 -19.28
C ASP A 257 13.27 16.79 -17.91
N GLY A 258 13.96 16.03 -17.06
CA GLY A 258 13.50 15.63 -15.72
C GLY A 258 12.68 14.33 -15.69
N THR A 259 12.47 13.64 -16.80
CA THR A 259 11.74 12.35 -16.83
C THR A 259 12.72 11.16 -16.88
N THR A 260 12.21 9.92 -16.82
CA THR A 260 13.00 8.69 -16.97
C THR A 260 12.30 7.71 -17.90
N ASP A 261 13.08 6.88 -18.61
CA ASP A 261 12.58 5.73 -19.37
C ASP A 261 12.93 4.40 -18.68
N ILE A 262 13.56 4.44 -17.49
CA ILE A 262 13.98 3.26 -16.72
C ILE A 262 12.85 2.69 -15.86
N VAL A 263 11.89 3.53 -15.49
CA VAL A 263 10.76 3.15 -14.64
C VAL A 263 9.49 3.21 -15.46
N ASP A 264 8.89 2.05 -15.69
CA ASP A 264 7.64 1.95 -16.46
C ASP A 264 6.50 2.73 -15.77
N GLY A 265 5.64 3.33 -16.60
CA GLY A 265 4.51 4.14 -16.13
C GLY A 265 4.87 5.54 -15.61
N VAL A 266 6.15 5.87 -15.47
CA VAL A 266 6.61 7.17 -14.95
C VAL A 266 6.80 8.18 -16.07
N THR A 267 5.97 9.22 -16.06
CA THR A 267 6.00 10.36 -16.99
C THR A 267 6.16 11.71 -16.28
N ILE A 268 6.04 11.73 -14.94
CA ILE A 268 6.28 12.93 -14.12
C ILE A 268 7.75 13.34 -14.10
N ASN A 269 8.00 14.58 -13.72
CA ASN A 269 9.33 15.08 -13.44
C ASN A 269 9.84 14.44 -12.12
N ILE A 270 10.92 13.66 -12.21
CA ILE A 270 11.52 12.91 -11.11
C ILE A 270 12.66 13.69 -10.42
N ARG A 271 13.00 14.88 -10.90
CA ARG A 271 14.09 15.70 -10.36
C ARG A 271 13.94 15.97 -8.86
N PRO A 272 12.77 16.42 -8.36
CA PRO A 272 12.60 16.66 -6.92
C PRO A 272 12.90 15.41 -6.10
N PHE A 273 12.43 14.25 -6.55
CA PHE A 273 12.71 12.97 -5.91
C PHE A 273 14.22 12.66 -5.89
N THR A 274 14.89 12.70 -7.04
CA THR A 274 16.32 12.35 -7.13
C THR A 274 17.20 13.28 -6.30
N GLU A 275 16.89 14.58 -6.25
CA GLU A 275 17.64 15.57 -5.47
C GLU A 275 17.46 15.32 -3.96
N LEU A 276 16.23 15.08 -3.50
CA LEU A 276 15.95 14.84 -2.09
C LEU A 276 16.52 13.50 -1.61
N VAL A 277 16.50 12.46 -2.44
CA VAL A 277 17.17 11.18 -2.14
C VAL A 277 18.68 11.39 -2.00
N GLN A 278 19.30 12.18 -2.89
CA GLN A 278 20.73 12.51 -2.79
C GLN A 278 21.06 13.27 -1.50
N GLU A 279 20.19 14.20 -1.07
CA GLU A 279 20.31 14.85 0.23
C GLU A 279 20.24 13.83 1.38
N CYS A 280 19.24 12.94 1.39
CA CYS A 280 19.12 11.89 2.41
C CYS A 280 20.33 10.95 2.44
N ILE A 281 20.93 10.61 1.28
CA ILE A 281 22.18 9.84 1.20
C ILE A 281 23.34 10.63 1.82
N GLY A 282 23.47 11.91 1.49
CA GLY A 282 24.49 12.78 2.07
C GLY A 282 24.34 12.93 3.59
N TYR A 283 23.10 13.04 4.07
CA TYR A 283 22.77 13.06 5.50
C TYR A 283 23.08 11.72 6.16
N SER A 284 22.80 10.59 5.51
CA SER A 284 23.18 9.26 6.00
C SER A 284 24.67 9.10 6.17
N MET A 285 25.47 9.49 5.18
CA MET A 285 26.94 9.43 5.30
C MET A 285 27.49 10.29 6.46
N GLN A 286 26.79 11.37 6.81
CA GLN A 286 27.16 12.28 7.89
C GLN A 286 26.53 11.94 9.25
N GLY A 287 25.58 10.99 9.30
CA GLY A 287 24.81 10.69 10.50
C GLY A 287 23.80 11.79 10.89
N TYR A 288 23.43 12.67 9.96
CA TYR A 288 22.46 13.77 10.17
C TYR A 288 21.02 13.24 10.07
N THR A 289 20.50 12.71 11.18
CA THR A 289 19.20 12.02 11.22
C THR A 289 18.01 12.96 10.98
N LYS A 290 16.83 12.37 10.69
CA LYS A 290 15.55 13.10 10.59
C LYS A 290 15.28 13.99 11.80
N ASP A 291 15.57 13.52 13.01
CA ASP A 291 15.33 14.30 14.23
C ASP A 291 16.21 15.55 14.27
N MET A 292 17.48 15.44 13.88
CA MET A 292 18.39 16.59 13.76
C MET A 292 17.93 17.56 12.67
N TYR A 293 17.46 17.04 11.52
CA TYR A 293 16.89 17.86 10.46
C TYR A 293 15.70 18.70 10.96
N LEU A 294 14.76 18.07 11.65
CA LEU A 294 13.57 18.75 12.17
C LEU A 294 13.92 19.74 13.29
N GLU A 295 14.92 19.44 14.12
CA GLU A 295 15.43 20.36 15.14
C GLU A 295 16.05 21.62 14.50
N ASP A 296 16.91 21.46 13.49
CA ASP A 296 17.54 22.57 12.78
C ASP A 296 16.50 23.43 12.04
N LEU A 297 15.54 22.80 11.36
CA LEU A 297 14.44 23.51 10.69
C LEU A 297 13.56 24.27 11.69
N SER A 298 13.26 23.66 12.84
CA SER A 298 12.56 24.31 13.95
C SER A 298 13.34 25.50 14.50
N GLY A 299 14.66 25.37 14.64
CA GLY A 299 15.56 26.44 15.08
C GLY A 299 15.55 27.63 14.12
N VAL A 300 15.61 27.39 12.81
CA VAL A 300 15.51 28.43 11.77
C VAL A 300 14.16 29.17 11.86
N ILE A 301 13.04 28.44 11.93
CA ILE A 301 11.71 29.05 12.07
C ILE A 301 11.62 29.87 13.37
N THR A 302 12.08 29.30 14.49
CA THR A 302 12.05 29.98 15.79
C THR A 302 12.88 31.26 15.77
N TYR A 303 14.04 31.25 15.12
CA TYR A 303 14.87 32.44 14.96
C TYR A 303 14.15 33.54 14.13
N LEU A 304 13.49 33.16 13.03
CA LEU A 304 12.83 34.11 12.14
C LEU A 304 11.55 34.71 12.74
N PHE A 305 10.76 33.90 13.44
CA PHE A 305 9.41 34.27 13.85
C PHE A 305 9.21 34.42 15.36
N GLY A 306 10.19 34.01 16.17
CA GLY A 306 10.14 34.14 17.63
C GLY A 306 9.18 33.19 18.35
N GLY A 307 8.76 32.10 17.68
CA GLY A 307 7.93 31.03 18.25
C GLY A 307 8.24 29.69 17.57
N THR A 308 7.94 28.58 18.24
CA THR A 308 8.23 27.25 17.67
C THR A 308 7.28 26.93 16.50
N PRO A 309 7.65 26.02 15.58
CA PRO A 309 6.73 25.59 14.52
C PRO A 309 5.38 25.12 15.06
N GLU A 310 5.33 24.44 16.20
CA GLU A 310 4.09 24.00 16.83
C GLU A 310 3.22 25.19 17.29
N GLU A 311 3.83 26.16 17.98
CA GLU A 311 3.14 27.38 18.46
C GLU A 311 2.59 28.22 17.30
N LEU A 312 3.32 28.24 16.18
CA LEU A 312 2.92 28.93 14.96
C LEU A 312 1.90 28.13 14.14
N GLY A 313 1.55 26.92 14.57
CA GLY A 313 0.68 26.01 13.83
C GLY A 313 1.26 25.72 12.45
N LEU A 314 2.56 25.41 12.38
CA LEU A 314 3.33 25.04 11.19
C LEU A 314 3.66 23.54 11.15
N THR A 315 3.22 22.76 12.15
CA THR A 315 3.42 21.30 12.20
C THR A 315 2.22 20.52 11.67
N THR A 316 2.46 19.28 11.21
CA THR A 316 1.44 18.26 10.94
C THR A 316 1.16 17.41 12.20
N SER A 317 0.14 16.54 12.15
CA SER A 317 -0.12 15.56 13.23
C SER A 317 1.06 14.63 13.50
N ASP A 318 1.86 14.38 12.46
CA ASP A 318 2.96 13.41 12.47
C ASP A 318 4.31 14.09 12.74
N GLY A 319 4.30 15.38 13.11
CA GLY A 319 5.47 16.13 13.54
C GLY A 319 6.30 16.80 12.43
N TYR A 320 5.87 16.72 11.17
CA TYR A 320 6.56 17.41 10.07
C TYR A 320 6.32 18.91 10.09
N ILE A 321 7.30 19.70 9.61
CA ILE A 321 7.22 21.15 9.51
C ILE A 321 6.87 21.56 8.08
N VAL A 322 5.74 22.23 7.91
CA VAL A 322 5.24 22.69 6.61
C VAL A 322 5.31 24.21 6.54
N TYR A 323 6.38 24.71 5.93
CA TYR A 323 6.59 26.14 5.68
C TYR A 323 7.41 26.36 4.41
N SER A 324 6.97 27.30 3.57
CA SER A 324 7.73 27.73 2.39
C SER A 324 8.48 29.02 2.69
N PHE A 325 9.77 29.05 2.35
CA PHE A 325 10.64 30.20 2.55
C PHE A 325 10.66 31.16 1.35
N ASP A 326 9.60 31.20 0.53
CA ASP A 326 9.52 32.06 -0.68
C ASP A 326 9.76 33.56 -0.38
N ASP A 327 9.38 34.02 0.82
CA ASP A 327 9.62 35.38 1.28
C ASP A 327 11.08 35.66 1.70
N TYR A 328 11.92 34.61 1.75
CA TYR A 328 13.32 34.64 2.18
C TYR A 328 14.26 33.96 1.16
N PRO A 329 14.31 34.41 -0.11
CA PRO A 329 14.97 33.70 -1.22
C PRO A 329 16.50 33.54 -1.07
N ASN A 330 17.12 34.34 -0.20
CA ASN A 330 18.57 34.30 0.07
C ASN A 330 18.93 33.62 1.39
N LEU A 331 17.95 33.07 2.13
CA LEU A 331 18.18 32.51 3.47
C LEU A 331 19.15 31.32 3.44
N PHE A 332 19.02 30.48 2.42
CA PHE A 332 19.83 29.28 2.21
C PHE A 332 20.89 29.50 1.12
N LYS A 333 21.39 30.74 0.98
CA LYS A 333 22.38 31.11 -0.05
C LYS A 333 23.66 31.61 0.61
N GLU A 334 24.80 31.20 0.06
CA GLU A 334 26.09 31.80 0.39
C GLU A 334 26.25 33.09 -0.42
N LEU A 335 26.59 34.19 0.27
CA LEU A 335 26.75 35.50 -0.34
C LEU A 335 28.20 35.97 -0.22
N ASP A 336 28.74 36.57 -1.28
CA ASP A 336 30.03 37.28 -1.22
C ASP A 336 29.93 38.61 -0.45
N GLU A 337 31.06 39.30 -0.27
CA GLU A 337 31.13 40.60 0.41
C GLU A 337 30.27 41.69 -0.28
N ASP A 338 29.98 41.53 -1.57
CA ASP A 338 29.18 42.44 -2.38
C ASP A 338 27.67 42.06 -2.38
N GLY A 339 27.29 40.96 -1.72
CA GLY A 339 25.92 40.47 -1.60
C GLY A 339 25.44 39.64 -2.79
N ASN A 340 26.34 39.18 -3.66
CA ASN A 340 26.00 38.27 -4.76
C ASN A 340 25.98 36.82 -4.28
N VAL A 341 25.05 36.03 -4.81
CA VAL A 341 24.96 34.59 -4.54
C VAL A 341 26.13 33.87 -5.18
N ILE A 342 26.94 33.21 -4.35
CA ILE A 342 28.12 32.42 -4.76
C ILE A 342 27.97 30.93 -4.50
N GLY A 343 26.95 30.52 -3.74
CA GLY A 343 26.68 29.11 -3.43
C GLY A 343 25.35 28.90 -2.74
N ASP A 344 25.04 27.64 -2.47
CA ASP A 344 23.89 27.20 -1.68
C ASP A 344 24.36 26.72 -0.32
N LEU A 345 23.63 27.09 0.74
CA LEU A 345 23.85 26.61 2.10
C LEU A 345 22.88 25.47 2.38
N THR A 346 23.36 24.44 3.07
CA THR A 346 22.49 23.40 3.62
C THR A 346 21.64 23.95 4.77
N LEU A 347 20.59 23.23 5.14
CA LEU A 347 19.80 23.56 6.32
C LEU A 347 20.68 23.63 7.58
N ALA A 348 21.55 22.63 7.79
CA ALA A 348 22.44 22.58 8.96
C ALA A 348 23.41 23.78 9.01
N GLN A 349 24.01 24.15 7.87
CA GLN A 349 24.87 25.33 7.79
C GLN A 349 24.10 26.62 8.13
N THR A 350 22.87 26.72 7.63
CA THR A 350 21.99 27.87 7.88
C THR A 350 21.61 27.92 9.36
N ALA A 351 21.14 26.81 9.94
CA ALA A 351 20.78 26.70 11.35
C ALA A 351 21.96 27.04 12.27
N MET A 352 23.15 26.51 11.98
CA MET A 352 24.38 26.82 12.71
C MET A 352 24.71 28.32 12.66
N SER A 353 24.60 28.95 11.48
CA SER A 353 24.89 30.38 11.32
C SER A 353 23.92 31.30 12.06
N LEU A 354 22.65 30.91 12.20
CA LEU A 354 21.60 31.71 12.83
C LEU A 354 21.49 31.48 14.34
N THR A 355 21.64 30.23 14.80
CA THR A 355 21.34 29.83 16.18
C THR A 355 22.59 29.62 17.04
N GLY A 356 23.74 29.35 16.43
CA GLY A 356 24.96 28.97 17.14
C GLY A 356 24.93 27.56 17.77
N GLN A 357 23.84 26.81 17.59
CA GLN A 357 23.76 25.35 17.79
C GLN A 357 23.84 24.71 16.41
N GLY A 358 25.00 24.20 16.03
CA GLY A 358 25.09 23.13 15.05
C GLY A 358 25.42 21.86 15.82
N GLY A 359 24.83 20.72 15.43
CA GLY A 359 25.15 19.41 16.03
C GLY A 359 26.66 19.22 16.19
N ASP A 360 27.05 18.68 17.34
CA ASP A 360 28.44 18.46 17.74
C ASP A 360 29.19 17.59 16.70
N ASP A 361 30.48 17.90 16.55
CA ASP A 361 31.58 17.10 16.00
C ASP A 361 31.42 16.25 14.72
N GLY A 362 31.53 16.92 13.55
CA GLY A 362 31.94 16.30 12.28
C GLY A 362 33.01 17.12 11.54
N GLU A 363 34.29 16.98 11.90
CA GLU A 363 35.38 17.49 11.05
C GLU A 363 35.41 16.73 9.71
N GLY A 364 34.81 17.32 8.68
CA GLY A 364 34.80 16.74 7.33
C GLY A 364 34.06 17.58 6.29
N TYR A 365 34.09 18.91 6.38
CA TYR A 365 33.52 19.77 5.34
C TYR A 365 34.46 19.84 4.13
N VAL A 366 34.06 19.23 3.01
CA VAL A 366 34.64 19.53 1.69
C VAL A 366 33.51 19.89 0.73
N GLU A 367 33.75 21.03 0.08
CA GLU A 367 33.07 21.70 -1.04
C GLU A 367 31.98 20.96 -1.81
N GLY A 368 30.89 21.68 -2.04
CA GLY A 368 30.11 21.71 -3.29
C GLY A 368 29.71 20.37 -3.87
N ILE A 369 28.43 20.02 -3.75
CA ILE A 369 27.80 19.06 -4.66
C ILE A 369 27.80 19.72 -6.06
N GLU A 370 28.88 19.54 -6.81
CA GLU A 370 28.87 19.85 -8.24
C GLU A 370 27.90 18.87 -8.91
N THR A 371 26.85 19.41 -9.53
CA THR A 371 26.00 18.67 -10.46
C THR A 371 26.86 18.04 -11.56
N PRO A 372 26.88 16.71 -11.75
CA PRO A 372 27.62 16.13 -12.86
C PRO A 372 26.82 16.33 -14.14
N VAL A 373 27.27 17.27 -14.96
CA VAL A 373 26.98 17.28 -16.40
C VAL A 373 27.66 16.06 -17.01
N SER A 374 26.85 15.21 -17.67
CA SER A 374 27.19 14.30 -18.76
C SER A 374 28.67 13.88 -18.92
N GLY A 375 28.94 12.61 -18.58
CA GLY A 375 29.93 11.78 -19.26
C GLY A 375 31.33 11.73 -18.66
N ASN A 376 31.70 10.58 -18.09
CA ASN A 376 32.86 9.83 -18.55
C ASN A 376 32.87 8.41 -17.98
N ILE A 377 32.91 7.44 -18.89
CA ILE A 377 33.16 6.03 -18.63
C ILE A 377 34.60 5.90 -18.11
N VAL A 378 34.77 5.42 -16.88
CA VAL A 378 36.05 4.89 -16.43
C VAL A 378 35.98 3.37 -16.48
N GLN A 379 36.61 2.80 -17.52
CA GLN A 379 36.95 1.39 -17.54
C GLN A 379 37.90 1.07 -16.37
N ARG A 380 37.63 -0.02 -15.67
CA ARG A 380 38.65 -0.74 -14.90
C ARG A 380 38.74 -2.17 -15.42
N ASP A 381 39.93 -2.48 -15.93
CA ASP A 381 40.41 -3.82 -16.26
C ASP A 381 40.51 -4.69 -15.00
N ASP A 382 40.02 -5.93 -15.18
CA ASP A 382 40.65 -7.21 -14.83
C ASP A 382 40.96 -7.59 -13.36
N ASN A 383 40.08 -8.48 -12.85
CA ASN A 383 40.34 -9.90 -12.56
C ASN A 383 40.59 -10.37 -11.10
N GLU A 384 40.10 -11.60 -10.86
CA GLU A 384 40.04 -12.44 -9.63
C GLU A 384 38.70 -12.36 -8.88
N GLY A 385 37.82 -13.37 -8.78
CA GLY A 385 37.80 -14.81 -9.12
C GLY A 385 36.72 -15.49 -8.24
N TYR A 386 36.30 -16.72 -8.61
CA TYR A 386 35.24 -17.60 -8.05
C TYR A 386 33.87 -17.49 -8.78
N GLU A 387 33.61 -18.33 -9.79
CA GLU A 387 33.05 -19.71 -9.74
C GLU A 387 31.60 -19.73 -9.22
N ASP A 388 30.62 -19.68 -10.13
CA ASP A 388 29.90 -20.82 -10.75
C ASP A 388 28.65 -21.20 -9.96
N GLY A 389 27.50 -20.93 -10.58
CA GLY A 389 26.16 -21.19 -10.06
C GLY A 389 25.17 -21.10 -11.21
N ILE A 390 24.92 -22.24 -11.84
CA ILE A 390 23.93 -22.43 -12.90
C ILE A 390 22.54 -22.02 -12.40
N ILE A 391 21.88 -21.08 -13.10
CA ILE A 391 20.47 -20.73 -12.90
C ILE A 391 19.62 -21.71 -13.70
N PRO A 392 18.72 -22.50 -13.10
CA PRO A 392 17.67 -23.16 -13.84
C PRO A 392 16.58 -22.14 -14.17
N ASP A 393 16.35 -22.02 -15.47
CA ASP A 393 15.27 -21.31 -16.14
C ASP A 393 13.91 -21.64 -15.51
N ASN A 394 13.18 -20.62 -15.06
CA ASN A 394 11.73 -20.69 -15.05
C ASN A 394 11.14 -19.28 -15.18
N ASP A 395 10.46 -19.09 -16.30
CA ASP A 395 9.69 -17.92 -16.69
C ASP A 395 8.80 -17.40 -15.56
N ILE A 396 9.03 -16.16 -15.11
CA ILE A 396 8.01 -15.36 -14.44
C ILE A 396 8.06 -13.94 -15.01
N LYS A 397 6.97 -13.56 -15.68
CA LYS A 397 6.72 -12.20 -16.16
C LYS A 397 6.64 -11.24 -14.99
N ILE A 398 7.51 -10.24 -14.99
CA ILE A 398 7.40 -9.06 -14.13
C ILE A 398 6.46 -8.07 -14.82
N SER A 399 5.34 -7.72 -14.19
CA SER A 399 4.58 -6.52 -14.52
C SER A 399 4.81 -5.49 -13.41
N SER A 400 5.60 -4.48 -13.74
CA SER A 400 6.15 -3.39 -12.92
C SER A 400 5.11 -2.31 -12.50
N GLU A 401 3.83 -2.65 -12.35
CA GLU A 401 2.76 -1.67 -12.12
C GLU A 401 1.70 -2.10 -11.09
N SER A 402 1.90 -3.23 -10.38
CA SER A 402 0.80 -3.85 -9.61
C SER A 402 1.20 -4.64 -8.37
N VAL A 403 0.35 -4.62 -7.33
CA VAL A 403 0.38 -5.56 -6.19
C VAL A 403 -0.63 -6.68 -6.46
N ASP A 404 -0.21 -7.94 -6.42
CA ASP A 404 -1.06 -9.09 -6.79
C ASP A 404 -1.73 -8.96 -8.18
N GLY A 405 -1.12 -8.25 -9.13
CA GLY A 405 -1.75 -7.97 -10.44
C GLY A 405 -2.85 -6.90 -10.41
N ILE A 406 -3.03 -6.20 -9.29
CA ILE A 406 -3.87 -5.01 -9.14
C ILE A 406 -3.02 -3.76 -9.38
N PRO A 407 -3.37 -2.88 -10.34
CA PRO A 407 -2.65 -1.63 -10.56
C PRO A 407 -2.59 -0.76 -9.30
N PHE A 408 -1.48 -0.08 -9.04
CA PHE A 408 -1.40 0.83 -7.87
C PHE A 408 -2.45 1.94 -7.88
N SER A 409 -2.90 2.39 -9.06
CA SER A 409 -4.00 3.38 -9.19
C SER A 409 -5.35 2.84 -8.69
N GLU A 410 -5.46 1.52 -8.56
CA GLU A 410 -6.61 0.84 -8.02
C GLU A 410 -6.51 0.62 -6.50
N ILE A 411 -5.32 0.68 -5.90
CA ILE A 411 -5.15 0.61 -4.44
C ILE A 411 -5.89 1.78 -3.77
N ARG A 412 -6.61 1.47 -2.69
CA ARG A 412 -7.41 2.44 -1.93
C ARG A 412 -6.89 2.65 -0.52
N THR A 413 -6.19 1.67 0.03
CA THR A 413 -5.65 1.71 1.39
C THR A 413 -4.21 1.23 1.41
N SER A 414 -3.37 1.90 2.20
CA SER A 414 -2.02 1.46 2.50
C SER A 414 -1.86 1.25 4.01
N ILE A 415 -1.25 0.13 4.41
CA ILE A 415 -1.12 -0.29 5.81
C ILE A 415 0.32 -0.57 6.19
N ASP A 416 0.72 -0.36 7.44
CA ASP A 416 2.11 -0.59 7.88
C ASP A 416 2.50 -2.07 7.87
N GLY A 417 1.52 -2.95 8.04
CA GLY A 417 1.76 -4.40 8.05
C GLY A 417 2.20 -4.92 9.42
N ILE A 418 2.85 -6.08 9.42
CA ILE A 418 3.49 -6.68 10.59
C ILE A 418 4.93 -6.17 10.65
N PRO A 419 5.35 -5.50 11.75
CA PRO A 419 6.69 -4.94 11.87
C PRO A 419 7.80 -5.98 11.63
N GLY A 420 8.70 -5.69 10.69
CA GLY A 420 9.82 -6.57 10.34
C GLY A 420 9.42 -7.89 9.68
N ALA A 421 8.18 -7.99 9.17
CA ALA A 421 7.61 -9.21 8.62
C ALA A 421 6.72 -8.94 7.40
N SER A 422 7.27 -8.22 6.42
CA SER A 422 6.58 -7.86 5.19
C SER A 422 5.96 -9.05 4.46
N GLN A 423 6.73 -10.13 4.30
CA GLN A 423 6.29 -11.32 3.58
C GLN A 423 5.08 -11.99 4.23
N ARG A 424 4.96 -11.96 5.56
CA ARG A 424 3.78 -12.48 6.26
C ARG A 424 2.57 -11.58 6.07
N SER A 425 2.81 -10.27 6.04
CA SER A 425 1.78 -9.27 5.77
C SER A 425 1.22 -9.41 4.36
N GLU A 426 2.10 -9.67 3.37
CA GLU A 426 1.72 -9.93 1.98
C GLU A 426 0.74 -11.10 1.84
N TYR A 427 0.85 -12.16 2.64
CA TYR A 427 -0.08 -13.29 2.56
C TYR A 427 -1.52 -12.89 2.92
N VAL A 428 -1.69 -12.09 3.98
CA VAL A 428 -3.01 -11.60 4.39
C VAL A 428 -3.56 -10.60 3.37
N ILE A 429 -2.70 -9.67 2.90
CA ILE A 429 -3.05 -8.68 1.89
C ILE A 429 -3.46 -9.34 0.58
N SER A 430 -2.76 -10.39 0.15
CA SER A 430 -3.09 -11.13 -1.07
C SER A 430 -4.50 -11.73 -0.98
N GLY A 431 -4.89 -12.27 0.17
CA GLY A 431 -6.26 -12.76 0.40
C GLY A 431 -7.33 -11.67 0.28
N ILE A 432 -7.08 -10.48 0.86
CA ILE A 432 -7.94 -9.30 0.71
C ILE A 432 -8.06 -8.90 -0.77
N ASN A 433 -6.93 -8.83 -1.46
CA ASN A 433 -6.85 -8.39 -2.85
C ASN A 433 -7.47 -9.38 -3.84
N ILE A 434 -7.38 -10.70 -3.57
CA ILE A 434 -8.12 -11.74 -4.31
C ILE A 434 -9.63 -11.53 -4.16
N SER A 435 -10.09 -11.28 -2.93
CA SER A 435 -11.50 -11.01 -2.65
C SER A 435 -12.00 -9.79 -3.43
N TYR A 436 -11.22 -8.72 -3.45
CA TYR A 436 -11.50 -7.53 -4.25
C TYR A 436 -11.58 -7.84 -5.76
N LYS A 437 -10.58 -8.53 -6.32
CA LYS A 437 -10.53 -8.87 -7.75
C LYS A 437 -11.77 -9.66 -8.19
N PHE A 438 -12.15 -10.66 -7.39
CA PHE A 438 -13.38 -11.42 -7.63
C PHE A 438 -14.62 -10.52 -7.64
N LEU A 439 -14.81 -9.68 -6.61
CA LEU A 439 -15.99 -8.80 -6.54
C LEU A 439 -16.03 -7.77 -7.67
N LYS A 440 -14.88 -7.23 -8.04
CA LYS A 440 -14.75 -6.30 -9.17
C LYS A 440 -15.27 -6.94 -10.47
N GLU A 441 -14.84 -8.16 -10.76
CA GLU A 441 -15.27 -8.92 -11.95
C GLU A 441 -16.74 -9.33 -11.85
N TYR A 442 -17.15 -9.89 -10.71
CA TYR A 442 -18.51 -10.42 -10.50
C TYR A 442 -19.59 -9.34 -10.56
N LEU A 443 -19.34 -8.19 -9.93
CA LEU A 443 -20.28 -7.07 -9.87
C LEU A 443 -20.12 -6.11 -11.05
N ASN A 444 -19.12 -6.33 -11.90
CA ASN A 444 -18.72 -5.40 -12.96
C ASN A 444 -18.49 -3.98 -12.40
N TRP A 445 -17.88 -3.90 -11.22
CA TRP A 445 -17.50 -2.63 -10.61
C TRP A 445 -16.34 -2.04 -11.41
N MET A 446 -16.55 -0.85 -11.94
CA MET A 446 -15.67 -0.11 -12.85
C MET A 446 -15.62 -0.59 -14.31
N ALA A 447 -16.79 -0.58 -14.95
CA ALA A 447 -16.90 -0.19 -16.37
C ALA A 447 -17.18 1.32 -16.49
#